data_AF-A0A3D5Z6V8-F1
#
_entry.id   AF-A0A3D5Z6V8-F1
#
_cell.length_a   1.000
_cell.length_b   1.000
_cell.length_c   1.000
_cell.angle_alpha   90.00
_cell.angle_beta   90.00
_cell.angle_gamma   90.00
#
_symmetry.space_group_name_H-M   'P 1'
#
loop_
_entity.id
_entity.type
_entity.pdbx_description
1 polymer ?
#
loop_
_entity_poly.entity_id
_entity_poly.type
_entity_poly.pdbx_seq_one_letter_code
_entity_poly.pdbx_strand_id
1 'polypeptide(L)'
;MQNKKVILGIITTLLIISIFVGISYAYWLNTNKQEDSNIAKTGCFNTTFTENSSAIKLEDTYPIDDSQGEVLTPFTFTIKNTCSYDANYQINLETISSTLKLKNLRVKIGTKDSDLLSNYATATKVIDNAADSRKLLSGTLAVGSSISYDLRVWLDKDTTVDDINNTIGADNSWEGKVTVITTLSNDLTKYNDNTIAATPTLYQGLIPVKYDDSGNIVVADTTKRWYNYKDHEWANAVLVNCSDSTIKSKYFNNDMSLKDDVIGQTISMDEILQMYVWIPRYRYKLFNAENGTASEQAIEIEFEKVSDSKSTGSKNGEWLTHPAFTFGNTELPGIWVGKFEASGTTDNYTIKPNQKSLTSINLATMYNTSRGTVINALKYGLNAQSIDTHMMKNMEWGAIAFLTNSIYGRYNDASTCIASGCEVWINNINTGYGNGSAVDGQPQWGPSITGCAGTSISAGVSSSQTACASGYDWTAKGVNASTTGNIYGIYDMSGGAWEYVMGVQKDSNGNVQVGSSGFSTSSLPDSKYYDLYDYQAEDVVGYTRYHLGDATREVLKNTSSQGQNAWWGDYSHNIYSSNPWVRRGGYSNDGSRDGVFAFYHFNGGTWSNTSFRSVLSAA
;
A
#
# COMPACT_ATOMS: atom_id res chain seq x y z
N MET A 1 -30.47 -57.63 -16.47
CA MET A 1 -31.32 -56.55 -15.91
C MET A 1 -30.66 -55.76 -14.78
N GLN A 2 -29.64 -56.29 -14.10
CA GLN A 2 -29.01 -55.64 -12.94
C GLN A 2 -28.19 -54.38 -13.29
N ASN A 3 -27.42 -54.39 -14.38
CA ASN A 3 -26.62 -53.23 -14.80
C ASN A 3 -27.44 -52.01 -15.27
N LYS A 4 -28.64 -52.22 -15.84
CA LYS A 4 -29.51 -51.10 -16.26
C LYS A 4 -30.05 -50.30 -15.07
N LYS A 5 -30.31 -50.96 -13.92
CA LYS A 5 -30.80 -50.29 -12.71
C LYS A 5 -29.72 -49.44 -12.03
N VAL A 6 -28.46 -49.90 -12.06
CA VAL A 6 -27.32 -49.16 -11.52
C VAL A 6 -27.02 -47.91 -12.35
N ILE A 7 -27.01 -48.03 -13.69
CA ILE A 7 -26.80 -46.89 -14.59
C ILE A 7 -27.94 -45.87 -14.44
N LEU A 8 -29.19 -46.31 -14.33
CA LEU A 8 -30.32 -45.41 -14.09
C LEU A 8 -30.21 -44.68 -12.75
N GLY A 9 -29.73 -45.35 -11.70
CA GLY A 9 -29.48 -44.74 -10.39
C GLY A 9 -28.40 -43.65 -10.43
N ILE A 10 -27.31 -43.89 -11.16
CA ILE A 10 -26.22 -42.92 -11.33
C ILE A 10 -26.70 -41.70 -12.12
N ILE A 11 -27.43 -41.90 -13.22
CA ILE A 11 -27.96 -40.79 -14.04
C ILE A 11 -28.97 -39.97 -13.22
N THR A 12 -29.84 -40.61 -12.45
CA THR A 12 -30.82 -39.90 -11.61
C THR A 12 -30.14 -39.09 -10.50
N THR A 13 -29.07 -39.63 -9.91
CA THR A 13 -28.28 -38.93 -8.87
C THR A 13 -27.52 -37.75 -9.46
N LEU A 14 -26.91 -37.90 -10.64
CA LEU A 14 -26.27 -36.79 -11.37
C LEU A 14 -27.28 -35.71 -11.78
N LEU A 15 -28.49 -36.10 -12.21
CA LEU A 15 -29.55 -35.16 -12.55
C LEU A 15 -29.98 -34.36 -11.31
N ILE A 16 -30.18 -35.04 -10.17
CA ILE A 16 -30.53 -34.40 -8.90
C ILE A 16 -29.41 -33.45 -8.44
N ILE A 17 -28.14 -33.87 -8.50
CA ILE A 17 -26.99 -33.00 -8.16
C ILE A 17 -26.93 -31.79 -9.11
N SER A 18 -27.12 -31.98 -10.41
CA SER A 18 -27.11 -30.87 -11.38
C SER A 18 -28.27 -29.89 -11.18
N ILE A 19 -29.45 -30.39 -10.76
CA ILE A 19 -30.59 -29.56 -10.37
C ILE A 19 -30.28 -28.82 -9.07
N PHE A 20 -29.68 -29.46 -8.05
CA PHE A 20 -29.29 -28.79 -6.82
C PHE A 20 -28.18 -27.75 -7.04
N VAL A 21 -27.19 -28.02 -7.91
CA VAL A 21 -26.16 -27.04 -8.28
C VAL A 21 -26.76 -25.88 -9.07
N GLY A 22 -27.73 -26.14 -9.96
CA GLY A 22 -28.44 -25.12 -10.73
C GLY A 22 -29.37 -24.23 -9.86
N ILE A 23 -30.09 -24.82 -8.91
CA ILE A 23 -30.92 -24.08 -7.95
C ILE A 23 -30.05 -23.32 -6.94
N SER A 24 -28.90 -23.88 -6.55
CA SER A 24 -27.90 -23.17 -5.76
C SER A 24 -27.36 -21.99 -6.54
N TYR A 25 -26.90 -22.14 -7.77
CA TYR A 25 -26.38 -21.02 -8.56
C TYR A 25 -27.44 -19.92 -8.83
N ALA A 26 -28.70 -20.31 -9.03
CA ALA A 26 -29.82 -19.38 -9.23
C ALA A 26 -30.24 -18.61 -7.97
N TYR A 27 -29.98 -19.15 -6.77
CA TYR A 27 -30.22 -18.45 -5.49
C TYR A 27 -29.12 -17.42 -5.16
N TRP A 28 -28.02 -17.38 -5.92
CA TRP A 28 -26.78 -16.70 -5.55
C TRP A 28 -26.39 -15.50 -6.42
N LEU A 29 -27.08 -15.27 -7.55
CA LEU A 29 -27.01 -14.03 -8.31
C LEU A 29 -28.26 -13.22 -8.01
N ASN A 30 -28.13 -12.26 -7.09
CA ASN A 30 -29.25 -11.41 -6.75
C ASN A 30 -29.01 -9.97 -7.18
N THR A 31 -29.99 -9.41 -7.88
CA THR A 31 -29.86 -8.15 -8.59
C THR A 31 -30.95 -7.17 -8.16
N ASN A 32 -30.54 -6.11 -7.47
CA ASN A 32 -31.45 -5.05 -7.06
C ASN A 32 -31.52 -3.99 -8.17
N LYS A 33 -32.75 -3.59 -8.52
CA LYS A 33 -33.06 -2.58 -9.53
C LYS A 33 -33.88 -1.46 -8.90
N GLN A 34 -33.81 -0.26 -9.48
CA GLN A 34 -34.65 0.88 -9.09
C GLN A 34 -36.12 0.67 -9.53
N GLU A 35 -37.05 0.77 -8.58
CA GLU A 35 -38.53 0.74 -8.78
C GLU A 35 -39.19 2.03 -8.25
N ASP A 36 -40.43 2.31 -8.70
CA ASP A 36 -41.16 3.58 -8.63
C ASP A 36 -41.41 4.15 -7.22
N SER A 37 -41.17 3.38 -6.15
CA SER A 37 -40.86 3.84 -4.79
C SER A 37 -40.72 2.64 -3.83
N ASN A 38 -39.89 2.84 -2.79
CA ASN A 38 -39.61 1.92 -1.69
C ASN A 38 -38.63 0.77 -1.95
N ILE A 39 -37.87 0.49 -0.89
CA ILE A 39 -36.79 -0.51 -0.73
C ILE A 39 -36.84 -1.62 -1.79
N ALA A 40 -35.88 -1.62 -2.72
CA ALA A 40 -35.68 -2.79 -3.56
C ALA A 40 -35.11 -3.90 -2.65
N LYS A 41 -35.97 -4.86 -2.34
CA LYS A 41 -35.62 -6.10 -1.66
C LYS A 41 -35.48 -7.19 -2.69
N THR A 42 -34.25 -7.45 -3.08
CA THR A 42 -33.94 -8.68 -3.80
C THR A 42 -32.64 -9.24 -3.21
N GLY A 43 -32.70 -10.47 -2.68
CA GLY A 43 -31.54 -11.19 -2.17
C GLY A 43 -31.05 -10.72 -0.81
N CYS A 44 -29.74 -10.88 -0.54
CA CYS A 44 -29.14 -10.59 0.77
C CYS A 44 -28.65 -9.14 0.95
N PHE A 45 -28.82 -8.26 -0.04
CA PHE A 45 -28.67 -6.80 0.13
C PHE A 45 -30.00 -6.09 -0.01
N ASN A 46 -30.26 -5.14 0.89
CA ASN A 46 -31.36 -4.20 0.76
C ASN A 46 -30.83 -2.90 0.17
N THR A 47 -31.50 -2.37 -0.86
CA THR A 47 -31.20 -1.02 -1.35
C THR A 47 -32.39 -0.10 -1.11
N THR A 48 -32.11 1.13 -0.69
CA THR A 48 -33.11 2.17 -0.45
C THR A 48 -32.76 3.38 -1.30
N PHE A 49 -33.69 3.80 -2.15
CA PHE A 49 -33.53 4.97 -3.01
C PHE A 49 -34.29 6.13 -2.35
N THR A 50 -33.66 7.29 -2.23
CA THR A 50 -34.26 8.44 -1.53
C THR A 50 -35.14 9.27 -2.47
N GLU A 51 -34.80 9.29 -3.75
CA GLU A 51 -35.62 9.93 -4.77
C GLU A 51 -36.82 9.03 -5.11
N ASN A 52 -38.04 9.54 -4.98
CA ASN A 52 -39.29 8.87 -5.38
C ASN A 52 -39.48 8.87 -6.90
N SER A 53 -38.42 8.59 -7.66
CA SER A 53 -38.45 8.51 -9.12
C SER A 53 -38.13 7.09 -9.58
N SER A 54 -38.85 6.64 -10.60
CA SER A 54 -38.67 5.35 -11.25
C SER A 54 -37.34 5.23 -12.03
N ALA A 55 -36.76 6.37 -12.43
CA ALA A 55 -35.52 6.47 -13.18
C ALA A 55 -34.81 7.83 -12.97
N ILE A 56 -33.52 7.88 -13.31
CA ILE A 56 -32.76 9.13 -13.45
C ILE A 56 -32.99 9.64 -14.86
N LYS A 57 -33.51 10.86 -14.98
CA LYS A 57 -33.87 11.47 -16.26
C LYS A 57 -33.12 12.76 -16.49
N LEU A 58 -32.58 12.89 -17.70
CA LEU A 58 -32.14 14.16 -18.26
C LEU A 58 -33.11 14.50 -19.39
N GLU A 59 -33.93 15.52 -19.17
CA GLU A 59 -34.89 16.07 -20.13
C GLU A 59 -34.55 17.55 -20.33
N ASP A 60 -34.46 18.01 -21.57
CA ASP A 60 -34.27 19.42 -21.93
C ASP A 60 -33.08 20.12 -21.23
N THR A 61 -32.01 19.37 -20.93
CA THR A 61 -30.82 19.88 -20.25
C THR A 61 -29.81 20.49 -21.24
N TYR A 62 -29.28 21.68 -20.93
CA TYR A 62 -28.18 22.27 -21.68
C TYR A 62 -26.81 21.75 -21.19
N PRO A 63 -25.77 21.74 -22.04
CA PRO A 63 -24.42 21.38 -21.63
C PRO A 63 -23.90 22.28 -20.51
N ILE A 64 -23.35 21.70 -19.46
CA ILE A 64 -22.78 22.42 -18.31
C ILE A 64 -21.37 21.93 -17.97
N ASP A 65 -20.58 22.80 -17.36
CA ASP A 65 -19.25 22.42 -16.87
C ASP A 65 -19.33 21.62 -15.56
N ASP A 66 -18.19 21.04 -15.18
CA ASP A 66 -18.10 20.20 -13.98
C ASP A 66 -18.40 20.98 -12.70
N SER A 67 -18.02 22.27 -12.61
CA SER A 67 -18.28 23.07 -11.42
C SER A 67 -19.79 23.27 -11.18
N GLN A 68 -20.58 23.31 -12.26
CA GLN A 68 -22.04 23.36 -12.21
C GLN A 68 -22.65 21.97 -12.01
N GLY A 69 -22.13 20.95 -12.68
CA GLY A 69 -22.61 19.57 -12.59
C GLY A 69 -22.43 18.95 -11.20
N GLU A 70 -21.31 19.25 -10.55
CA GLU A 70 -20.98 18.69 -9.23
C GLU A 70 -21.82 19.24 -8.08
N VAL A 71 -22.45 20.40 -8.27
CA VAL A 71 -23.36 21.01 -7.28
C VAL A 71 -24.83 20.70 -7.55
N LEU A 72 -25.14 19.91 -8.58
CA LEU A 72 -26.50 19.42 -8.82
C LEU A 72 -26.99 18.61 -7.62
N THR A 73 -28.32 18.61 -7.44
CA THR A 73 -28.96 17.75 -6.44
C THR A 73 -28.69 16.28 -6.81
N PRO A 74 -28.03 15.50 -5.95
CA PRO A 74 -27.70 14.12 -6.28
C PRO A 74 -28.91 13.21 -6.19
N PHE A 75 -28.90 12.18 -7.03
CA PHE A 75 -29.69 10.98 -6.80
C PHE A 75 -29.02 10.14 -5.71
N THR A 76 -29.60 10.15 -4.51
CA THR A 76 -29.05 9.42 -3.36
C THR A 76 -29.67 8.04 -3.23
N PHE A 77 -28.83 7.02 -3.02
CA PHE A 77 -29.26 5.67 -2.69
C PHE A 77 -28.37 5.03 -1.64
N THR A 78 -28.95 4.15 -0.81
CA THR A 78 -28.28 3.43 0.26
C THR A 78 -28.30 1.95 -0.05
N ILE A 79 -27.17 1.29 0.13
CA ILE A 79 -27.07 -0.17 0.11
C ILE A 79 -26.80 -0.66 1.54
N LYS A 80 -27.47 -1.72 1.96
CA LYS A 80 -27.28 -2.36 3.27
C LYS A 80 -27.02 -3.85 3.08
N ASN A 81 -25.94 -4.34 3.68
CA ASN A 81 -25.66 -5.76 3.72
C ASN A 81 -26.55 -6.40 4.79
N THR A 82 -27.49 -7.24 4.36
CA THR A 82 -28.33 -8.07 5.23
C THR A 82 -28.00 -9.55 5.14
N CYS A 83 -26.92 -9.90 4.45
CA CYS A 83 -26.35 -11.24 4.42
C CYS A 83 -25.79 -11.58 5.82
N SER A 84 -25.62 -12.88 6.12
CA SER A 84 -24.96 -13.36 7.33
C SER A 84 -23.42 -13.38 7.22
N TYR A 85 -22.87 -12.77 6.17
CA TYR A 85 -21.45 -12.70 5.84
C TYR A 85 -21.13 -11.38 5.11
N ASP A 86 -19.87 -10.95 5.15
CA ASP A 86 -19.38 -9.81 4.38
C ASP A 86 -19.51 -10.11 2.89
N ALA A 87 -20.00 -9.15 2.11
CA ALA A 87 -20.36 -9.42 0.73
C ALA A 87 -19.95 -8.31 -0.23
N ASN A 88 -19.56 -8.74 -1.43
CA ASN A 88 -19.13 -7.86 -2.51
C ASN A 88 -20.35 -7.37 -3.30
N TYR A 89 -20.29 -6.09 -3.68
CA TYR A 89 -21.30 -5.46 -4.52
C TYR A 89 -20.64 -4.73 -5.68
N GLN A 90 -21.37 -4.64 -6.78
CA GLN A 90 -21.04 -3.81 -7.93
C GLN A 90 -22.22 -2.89 -8.23
N ILE A 91 -21.93 -1.62 -8.45
CA ILE A 91 -22.91 -0.59 -8.84
C ILE A 91 -22.71 -0.30 -10.31
N ASN A 92 -23.77 -0.50 -11.09
CA ASN A 92 -23.82 -0.11 -12.48
C ASN A 92 -24.81 1.03 -12.69
N LEU A 93 -24.55 1.82 -13.72
CA LEU A 93 -25.52 2.73 -14.31
C LEU A 93 -25.94 2.14 -15.66
N GLU A 94 -27.21 1.72 -15.74
CA GLU A 94 -27.78 1.14 -16.95
C GLU A 94 -28.59 2.19 -17.67
N THR A 95 -28.27 2.41 -18.95
CA THR A 95 -29.05 3.30 -19.82
C THR A 95 -30.28 2.55 -20.29
N ILE A 96 -31.47 3.05 -19.98
CA ILE A 96 -32.75 2.47 -20.40
C ILE A 96 -33.07 2.91 -21.82
N SER A 97 -33.06 4.23 -22.04
CA SER A 97 -33.27 4.84 -23.34
C SER A 97 -32.45 6.11 -23.45
N SER A 98 -31.97 6.42 -24.65
CA SER A 98 -31.31 7.70 -24.88
C SER A 98 -31.32 8.09 -26.34
N THR A 99 -31.49 9.38 -26.59
CA THR A 99 -31.13 10.02 -27.86
C THR A 99 -29.74 10.65 -27.81
N LEU A 100 -29.16 10.79 -26.61
CA LEU A 100 -27.81 11.30 -26.35
C LEU A 100 -26.76 10.17 -26.47
N LYS A 101 -25.55 10.52 -26.91
CA LYS A 101 -24.42 9.58 -26.92
C LYS A 101 -23.83 9.49 -25.52
N LEU A 102 -23.39 8.29 -25.10
CA LEU A 102 -22.76 8.08 -23.78
C LEU A 102 -21.53 8.97 -23.52
N LYS A 103 -20.79 9.32 -24.59
CA LYS A 103 -19.65 10.25 -24.51
C LYS A 103 -20.03 11.69 -24.13
N ASN A 104 -21.32 12.03 -24.14
CA ASN A 104 -21.84 13.35 -23.77
C ASN A 104 -22.34 13.37 -22.33
N LEU A 105 -22.40 12.22 -21.66
CA LEU A 105 -22.95 12.11 -20.32
C LEU A 105 -21.80 12.07 -19.34
N ARG A 106 -21.76 13.00 -18.40
CA ARG A 106 -20.76 13.02 -17.33
C ARG A 106 -21.39 12.57 -16.02
N VAL A 107 -20.64 11.77 -15.27
CA VAL A 107 -21.12 11.06 -14.08
C VAL A 107 -20.16 11.27 -12.92
N LYS A 108 -20.71 11.59 -11.75
CA LYS A 108 -20.00 11.63 -10.47
C LYS A 108 -20.72 10.76 -9.45
N ILE A 109 -19.99 9.86 -8.80
CA ILE A 109 -20.53 9.01 -7.73
C ILE A 109 -19.70 9.16 -6.45
N GLY A 110 -20.36 9.55 -5.36
CA GLY A 110 -19.72 9.79 -4.08
C GLY A 110 -18.63 10.87 -4.15
N THR A 111 -17.44 10.58 -3.62
CA THR A 111 -16.30 11.50 -3.58
C THR A 111 -15.34 11.33 -4.77
N LYS A 112 -15.63 10.47 -5.74
CA LYS A 112 -14.77 10.28 -6.92
C LYS A 112 -14.88 11.49 -7.85
N ASP A 113 -13.81 11.77 -8.59
CA ASP A 113 -13.85 12.73 -9.68
C ASP A 113 -14.88 12.33 -10.73
N SER A 114 -15.45 13.32 -11.41
CA SER A 114 -16.41 13.09 -12.48
C SER A 114 -15.72 12.62 -13.76
N ASP A 115 -16.39 11.75 -14.50
CA ASP A 115 -15.89 11.24 -15.79
C ASP A 115 -17.04 10.98 -16.77
N LEU A 116 -16.71 10.90 -18.06
CA LEU A 116 -17.67 10.56 -19.11
C LEU A 116 -18.15 9.12 -18.93
N LEU A 117 -19.46 8.89 -19.09
CA LEU A 117 -20.09 7.59 -18.93
C LEU A 117 -19.48 6.54 -19.87
N SER A 118 -19.03 6.95 -21.06
CA SER A 118 -18.34 6.09 -22.02
C SER A 118 -16.98 5.57 -21.55
N ASN A 119 -16.31 6.24 -20.61
CA ASN A 119 -15.00 5.86 -20.10
C ASN A 119 -15.08 4.74 -19.05
N TYR A 120 -16.27 4.53 -18.47
CA TYR A 120 -16.51 3.42 -17.56
C TYR A 120 -16.57 2.09 -18.32
N ALA A 121 -16.04 1.04 -17.69
CA ALA A 121 -16.03 -0.31 -18.25
C ALA A 121 -17.45 -0.82 -18.47
N THR A 122 -17.68 -1.48 -19.61
CA THR A 122 -18.95 -2.16 -19.90
C THR A 122 -19.21 -3.25 -18.86
N ALA A 123 -20.45 -3.34 -18.39
CA ALA A 123 -20.90 -4.34 -17.43
C ALA A 123 -22.04 -5.18 -18.00
N THR A 124 -22.35 -6.29 -17.33
CA THR A 124 -23.53 -7.09 -17.63
C THR A 124 -24.79 -6.25 -17.38
N LYS A 125 -25.74 -6.32 -18.31
CA LYS A 125 -27.06 -5.70 -18.15
C LYS A 125 -27.89 -6.54 -17.20
N VAL A 126 -28.48 -5.88 -16.24
CA VAL A 126 -29.41 -6.50 -15.29
C VAL A 126 -30.85 -6.24 -15.75
N ILE A 127 -31.08 -5.10 -16.38
CA ILE A 127 -32.39 -4.70 -16.90
C ILE A 127 -32.50 -5.19 -18.35
N ASP A 128 -33.48 -6.06 -18.62
CA ASP A 128 -33.60 -6.78 -19.89
C ASP A 128 -33.70 -5.86 -21.11
N ASN A 129 -34.30 -4.67 -20.94
CA ASN A 129 -34.48 -3.67 -21.99
C ASN A 129 -33.45 -2.52 -21.94
N ALA A 130 -32.40 -2.60 -21.12
CA ALA A 130 -31.36 -1.57 -21.11
C ALA A 130 -30.57 -1.55 -22.43
N ALA A 131 -30.29 -0.35 -22.94
CA ALA A 131 -29.47 -0.11 -24.12
C ALA A 131 -27.96 -0.31 -23.84
N ASP A 132 -27.48 0.05 -22.65
CA ASP A 132 -26.07 -0.03 -22.23
C ASP A 132 -25.95 -0.20 -20.71
N SER A 133 -24.82 -0.73 -20.22
CA SER A 133 -24.53 -0.90 -18.79
C SER A 133 -23.07 -0.57 -18.50
N ARG A 134 -22.82 0.33 -17.56
CA ARG A 134 -21.48 0.80 -17.17
C ARG A 134 -21.23 0.56 -15.69
N LYS A 135 -20.10 -0.07 -15.37
CA LYS A 135 -19.67 -0.27 -13.98
C LYS A 135 -19.16 1.05 -13.41
N LEU A 136 -19.89 1.63 -12.47
CA LEU A 136 -19.46 2.86 -11.78
C LEU A 136 -18.43 2.56 -10.67
N LEU A 137 -18.72 1.57 -9.83
CA LEU A 137 -17.81 1.13 -8.77
C LEU A 137 -18.15 -0.29 -8.28
N SER A 138 -17.28 -0.84 -7.44
CA SER A 138 -17.52 -2.06 -6.68
C SER A 138 -16.92 -1.93 -5.29
N GLY A 139 -17.34 -2.75 -4.33
CA GLY A 139 -16.75 -2.78 -3.00
C GLY A 139 -17.22 -3.97 -2.18
N THR A 140 -16.81 -4.00 -0.92
CA THR A 140 -17.25 -5.00 0.06
C THR A 140 -17.97 -4.28 1.19
N LEU A 141 -19.08 -4.85 1.67
CA LEU A 141 -19.84 -4.31 2.80
C LEU A 141 -19.90 -5.36 3.90
N ALA A 142 -19.53 -5.00 5.12
CA ALA A 142 -19.53 -5.92 6.26
C ALA A 142 -20.97 -6.28 6.69
N VAL A 143 -21.13 -7.40 7.39
CA VAL A 143 -22.45 -7.86 7.90
C VAL A 143 -23.17 -6.76 8.66
N GLY A 144 -24.40 -6.45 8.24
CA GLY A 144 -25.26 -5.46 8.89
C GLY A 144 -24.93 -3.99 8.57
N SER A 145 -23.79 -3.72 7.94
CA SER A 145 -23.38 -2.36 7.56
C SER A 145 -24.19 -1.81 6.40
N SER A 146 -24.24 -0.48 6.29
CA SER A 146 -24.87 0.25 5.20
C SER A 146 -23.98 1.39 4.71
N ILE A 147 -24.05 1.72 3.43
CA ILE A 147 -23.36 2.85 2.83
C ILE A 147 -24.31 3.58 1.86
N SER A 148 -24.24 4.91 1.86
CA SER A 148 -25.03 5.79 0.99
C SER A 148 -24.15 6.42 -0.08
N TYR A 149 -24.67 6.53 -1.29
CA TYR A 149 -24.01 7.13 -2.44
C TYR A 149 -24.85 8.26 -3.01
N ASP A 150 -24.17 9.32 -3.37
CA ASP A 150 -24.71 10.44 -4.14
C ASP A 150 -24.26 10.30 -5.59
N LEU A 151 -25.20 10.07 -6.49
CA LEU A 151 -24.96 9.97 -7.93
C LEU A 151 -25.46 11.24 -8.64
N ARG A 152 -24.59 11.86 -9.43
CA ARG A 152 -24.94 12.99 -10.30
C ARG A 152 -24.65 12.61 -11.74
N VAL A 153 -25.56 12.97 -12.63
CA VAL A 153 -25.42 12.79 -14.08
C VAL A 153 -25.81 14.10 -14.75
N TRP A 154 -25.02 14.57 -15.70
CA TRP A 154 -25.32 15.79 -16.47
C TRP A 154 -24.80 15.69 -17.91
N LEU A 155 -25.26 16.63 -18.74
CA LEU A 155 -24.77 16.80 -20.11
C LEU A 155 -23.44 17.57 -20.10
N ASP A 156 -22.38 16.95 -20.62
CA ASP A 156 -21.03 17.49 -20.61
C ASP A 156 -20.91 18.76 -21.47
N LYS A 157 -20.16 19.76 -20.98
CA LYS A 157 -19.92 21.05 -21.67
C LYS A 157 -19.41 20.91 -23.11
N ASP A 158 -18.70 19.83 -23.43
CA ASP A 158 -18.11 19.58 -24.75
C ASP A 158 -19.09 18.91 -25.71
N THR A 159 -20.36 18.74 -25.30
CA THR A 159 -21.44 18.29 -26.18
C THR A 159 -21.69 19.30 -27.30
N THR A 160 -21.55 18.84 -28.54
CA THR A 160 -21.71 19.68 -29.74
C THR A 160 -23.11 19.58 -30.36
N VAL A 161 -23.40 20.47 -31.31
CA VAL A 161 -24.66 20.44 -32.09
C VAL A 161 -24.80 19.15 -32.90
N ASP A 162 -23.70 18.51 -33.32
CA ASP A 162 -23.71 17.22 -34.02
C ASP A 162 -23.95 16.03 -33.09
N ASP A 163 -23.91 16.28 -31.78
CA ASP A 163 -24.09 15.28 -30.73
C ASP A 163 -25.51 15.29 -30.14
N ILE A 164 -26.33 16.27 -30.51
CA ILE A 164 -27.74 16.41 -30.10
C ILE A 164 -28.64 16.64 -31.33
N ASN A 165 -29.91 16.27 -31.22
CA ASN A 165 -30.88 16.62 -32.25
C ASN A 165 -31.37 18.06 -32.03
N ASN A 166 -30.86 19.00 -32.82
CA ASN A 166 -31.16 20.44 -32.68
C ASN A 166 -32.39 20.90 -33.49
N THR A 167 -33.32 19.99 -33.79
CA THR A 167 -34.59 20.33 -34.44
C THR A 167 -35.57 20.84 -33.39
N ILE A 168 -36.38 21.86 -33.70
CA ILE A 168 -37.42 22.36 -32.79
C ILE A 168 -38.37 21.21 -32.43
N GLY A 169 -38.48 20.91 -31.13
CA GLY A 169 -39.29 19.79 -30.61
C GLY A 169 -38.59 18.42 -30.66
N ALA A 170 -37.29 18.36 -30.97
CA ALA A 170 -36.51 17.14 -30.87
C ALA A 170 -36.23 16.76 -29.41
N ASP A 171 -36.37 15.47 -29.14
CA ASP A 171 -36.09 14.88 -27.84
C ASP A 171 -34.58 14.65 -27.67
N ASN A 172 -33.96 15.37 -26.73
CA ASN A 172 -32.58 15.19 -26.29
C ASN A 172 -32.57 14.66 -24.86
N SER A 173 -33.00 13.42 -24.70
CA SER A 173 -33.15 12.79 -23.40
C SER A 173 -32.20 11.64 -23.17
N TRP A 174 -31.93 11.40 -21.90
CA TRP A 174 -31.32 10.18 -21.41
C TRP A 174 -32.07 9.73 -20.16
N GLU A 175 -32.35 8.43 -20.12
CA GLU A 175 -32.94 7.76 -18.97
C GLU A 175 -32.01 6.64 -18.52
N GLY A 176 -31.65 6.65 -17.24
CA GLY A 176 -30.84 5.61 -16.62
C GLY A 176 -31.41 5.11 -15.31
N LYS A 177 -31.00 3.89 -14.94
CA LYS A 177 -31.31 3.29 -13.65
C LYS A 177 -30.04 2.76 -12.98
N VAL A 178 -29.98 2.91 -11.67
CA VAL A 178 -28.93 2.29 -10.87
C VAL A 178 -29.28 0.82 -10.65
N THR A 179 -28.33 -0.07 -10.92
CA THR A 179 -28.43 -1.49 -10.57
C THR A 179 -27.30 -1.89 -9.64
N VAL A 180 -27.64 -2.69 -8.64
CA VAL A 180 -26.67 -3.23 -7.68
C VAL A 180 -26.63 -4.74 -7.85
N ILE A 181 -25.51 -5.22 -8.38
CA ILE A 181 -25.25 -6.65 -8.54
C ILE A 181 -24.52 -7.13 -7.30
N THR A 182 -25.13 -8.11 -6.62
CA THR A 182 -24.45 -8.88 -5.58
C THR A 182 -23.93 -10.14 -6.23
N THR A 183 -22.62 -10.35 -6.17
CA THR A 183 -21.99 -11.52 -6.79
C THR A 183 -20.98 -12.14 -5.83
N LEU A 184 -20.92 -13.47 -5.85
CA LEU A 184 -19.66 -14.20 -5.74
C LEU A 184 -19.01 -14.20 -7.14
N SER A 185 -18.70 -13.04 -7.74
CA SER A 185 -18.09 -13.06 -9.06
C SER A 185 -16.65 -13.51 -8.92
N ASN A 186 -16.29 -14.52 -9.70
CA ASN A 186 -14.92 -14.97 -9.88
C ASN A 186 -14.02 -13.88 -10.54
N ASP A 187 -14.63 -12.81 -11.08
CA ASP A 187 -13.95 -11.60 -11.57
C ASP A 187 -13.86 -10.48 -10.51
N LEU A 188 -14.48 -10.64 -9.33
CA LEU A 188 -14.39 -9.77 -8.14
C LEU A 188 -13.59 -10.44 -7.00
N THR A 189 -12.71 -11.39 -7.33
CA THR A 189 -12.06 -12.32 -6.38
C THR A 189 -11.12 -11.70 -5.36
N LYS A 190 -10.82 -10.41 -5.44
CA LYS A 190 -9.94 -9.73 -4.48
C LYS A 190 -10.65 -8.52 -3.88
N TYR A 191 -10.64 -8.49 -2.56
CA TYR A 191 -11.06 -7.34 -1.78
C TYR A 191 -10.32 -6.09 -2.25
N ASN A 192 -11.06 -4.99 -2.35
CA ASN A 192 -10.55 -3.67 -2.68
C ASN A 192 -11.16 -2.68 -1.68
N ASP A 193 -10.31 -1.90 -0.99
CA ASP A 193 -10.73 -0.91 0.00
C ASP A 193 -11.28 0.39 -0.64
N ASN A 194 -11.29 0.46 -1.98
CA ASN A 194 -11.63 1.63 -2.81
C ASN A 194 -10.79 2.88 -2.53
N THR A 195 -9.73 2.75 -1.73
CA THR A 195 -8.81 3.83 -1.38
C THR A 195 -7.59 3.75 -2.27
N ILE A 196 -6.98 2.57 -2.40
CA ILE A 196 -5.85 2.37 -3.30
C ILE A 196 -6.31 2.09 -4.73
N ALA A 197 -5.52 2.54 -5.70
CA ALA A 197 -5.87 2.43 -7.11
C ALA A 197 -5.76 0.99 -7.67
N ALA A 198 -4.95 0.14 -7.05
CA ALA A 198 -4.78 -1.27 -7.39
C ALA A 198 -4.58 -2.12 -6.12
N THR A 199 -5.19 -3.31 -6.09
CA THR A 199 -5.02 -4.27 -4.98
C THR A 199 -3.56 -4.70 -4.83
N PRO A 200 -3.09 -5.05 -3.61
CA PRO A 200 -1.72 -5.52 -3.41
C PRO A 200 -1.35 -6.67 -4.35
N THR A 201 -0.18 -6.58 -4.98
CA THR A 201 0.29 -7.63 -5.88
C THR A 201 0.94 -8.74 -5.05
N LEU A 202 0.22 -9.84 -4.85
CA LEU A 202 0.72 -11.03 -4.16
C LEU A 202 1.50 -11.91 -5.15
N TYR A 203 2.83 -11.87 -5.04
CA TYR A 203 3.71 -12.79 -5.76
C TYR A 203 3.63 -14.19 -5.15
N GLN A 204 3.89 -15.22 -5.97
CA GLN A 204 3.90 -16.62 -5.54
C GLN A 204 4.74 -16.78 -4.26
N GLY A 205 4.23 -17.50 -3.25
CA GLY A 205 4.91 -17.75 -1.98
C GLY A 205 4.59 -16.73 -0.88
N LEU A 206 4.14 -15.50 -1.21
CA LEU A 206 3.64 -14.56 -0.22
C LEU A 206 2.29 -15.02 0.33
N ILE A 207 2.24 -15.21 1.65
CA ILE A 207 1.00 -15.52 2.37
C ILE A 207 0.45 -14.18 2.90
N PRO A 208 -0.70 -13.69 2.41
CA PRO A 208 -1.32 -12.49 2.94
C PRO A 208 -1.79 -12.76 4.38
N VAL A 209 -1.61 -11.80 5.28
CA VAL A 209 -1.96 -11.95 6.69
C VAL A 209 -2.70 -10.73 7.21
N LYS A 210 -3.48 -10.95 8.26
CA LYS A 210 -4.07 -9.91 9.11
C LYS A 210 -3.82 -10.27 10.57
N TYR A 211 -4.27 -9.42 11.48
CA TYR A 211 -4.12 -9.63 12.92
C TYR A 211 -5.50 -9.82 13.57
N ASP A 212 -5.62 -10.79 14.47
CA ASP A 212 -6.83 -10.94 15.30
C ASP A 212 -6.84 -9.95 16.47
N ASP A 213 -7.91 -9.94 17.27
CA ASP A 213 -8.06 -9.04 18.42
C ASP A 213 -6.99 -9.24 19.51
N SER A 214 -6.30 -10.38 19.50
CA SER A 214 -5.19 -10.70 20.40
C SER A 214 -3.82 -10.37 19.80
N GLY A 215 -3.77 -9.82 18.58
CA GLY A 215 -2.54 -9.50 17.86
C GLY A 215 -1.87 -10.71 17.20
N ASN A 216 -2.54 -11.88 17.15
CA ASN A 216 -1.97 -13.04 16.47
C ASN A 216 -2.02 -12.88 14.95
N ILE A 217 -1.01 -13.39 14.27
CA ILE A 217 -0.93 -13.40 12.81
C ILE A 217 -1.84 -14.50 12.28
N VAL A 218 -2.84 -14.12 11.47
CA VAL A 218 -3.75 -15.07 10.83
C VAL A 218 -3.70 -14.94 9.31
N VAL A 219 -3.81 -16.06 8.62
CA VAL A 219 -3.88 -16.09 7.16
C VAL A 219 -5.11 -15.30 6.70
N ALA A 220 -4.90 -14.32 5.82
CA ALA A 220 -5.97 -13.47 5.33
C ALA A 220 -6.75 -14.14 4.19
N ASP A 221 -8.07 -13.95 4.20
CA ASP A 221 -8.93 -14.19 3.05
C ASP A 221 -8.82 -12.99 2.11
N THR A 222 -8.18 -13.16 0.94
CA THR A 222 -7.99 -12.05 0.00
C THR A 222 -9.29 -11.57 -0.64
N THR A 223 -10.39 -12.31 -0.50
CA THR A 223 -11.72 -11.91 -0.98
C THR A 223 -12.45 -10.98 0.01
N LYS A 224 -11.96 -10.90 1.25
CA LYS A 224 -12.51 -10.10 2.36
C LYS A 224 -11.53 -9.03 2.81
N ARG A 225 -11.94 -8.14 3.70
CA ARG A 225 -11.07 -7.11 4.25
C ARG A 225 -9.84 -7.72 4.95
N TRP A 226 -8.67 -7.38 4.44
CA TRP A 226 -7.36 -7.71 5.03
C TRP A 226 -6.38 -6.53 5.01
N TYR A 227 -6.84 -5.39 4.49
CA TYR A 227 -6.21 -4.08 4.54
C TYR A 227 -7.30 -3.01 4.38
N ASN A 228 -7.01 -1.78 4.77
CA ASN A 228 -7.78 -0.59 4.46
C ASN A 228 -6.92 0.63 4.76
N TYR A 229 -6.47 1.33 3.72
CA TYR A 229 -5.54 2.46 3.89
C TYR A 229 -6.20 3.68 4.51
N LYS A 230 -7.52 3.85 4.36
CA LYS A 230 -8.27 4.92 5.05
C LYS A 230 -8.39 4.66 6.55
N ASP A 231 -8.40 3.39 6.95
CA ASP A 231 -8.43 2.98 8.36
C ASP A 231 -7.02 2.65 8.89
N HIS A 232 -5.96 3.08 8.17
CA HIS A 232 -4.56 2.94 8.56
C HIS A 232 -4.10 1.46 8.68
N GLU A 233 -4.82 0.53 8.04
CA GLU A 233 -4.52 -0.90 8.00
C GLU A 233 -3.77 -1.23 6.70
N TRP A 234 -2.45 -1.02 6.65
CA TRP A 234 -1.65 -1.34 5.46
C TRP A 234 -1.58 -2.85 5.22
N ALA A 235 -1.55 -3.29 3.96
CA ALA A 235 -1.57 -4.71 3.64
C ALA A 235 -0.27 -5.42 4.08
N ASN A 236 -0.39 -6.58 4.72
CA ASN A 236 0.75 -7.35 5.25
C ASN A 236 0.83 -8.74 4.62
N ALA A 237 2.04 -9.25 4.42
CA ALA A 237 2.28 -10.61 3.96
C ALA A 237 3.54 -11.22 4.60
N VAL A 238 3.63 -12.54 4.61
CA VAL A 238 4.76 -13.28 5.18
C VAL A 238 5.31 -14.32 4.20
N LEU A 239 6.60 -14.61 4.34
CA LEU A 239 7.26 -15.76 3.73
C LEU A 239 7.62 -16.78 4.80
N VAL A 240 7.37 -18.06 4.51
CA VAL A 240 7.67 -19.21 5.36
C VAL A 240 8.76 -20.08 4.73
N ASN A 241 9.30 -21.03 5.49
CA ASN A 241 10.32 -21.95 4.97
C ASN A 241 9.70 -23.07 4.10
N CYS A 242 9.53 -22.82 2.81
CA CYS A 242 9.06 -23.79 1.83
C CYS A 242 10.08 -24.91 1.50
N SER A 243 11.31 -24.85 2.00
CA SER A 243 12.24 -25.98 1.91
C SER A 243 11.89 -27.11 2.88
N ASP A 244 11.15 -26.80 3.96
CA ASP A 244 10.52 -27.80 4.82
C ASP A 244 9.21 -28.26 4.16
N SER A 245 9.13 -29.54 3.78
CA SER A 245 7.94 -30.11 3.13
C SER A 245 6.69 -30.08 4.00
N THR A 246 6.85 -30.12 5.33
CA THR A 246 5.75 -30.04 6.30
C THR A 246 5.15 -28.63 6.30
N ILE A 247 6.00 -27.61 6.39
CA ILE A 247 5.57 -26.19 6.33
C ILE A 247 4.98 -25.90 4.95
N LYS A 248 5.66 -26.29 3.87
CA LYS A 248 5.18 -26.07 2.50
C LYS A 248 3.79 -26.68 2.28
N SER A 249 3.62 -27.95 2.63
CA SER A 249 2.34 -28.66 2.43
C SER A 249 1.25 -28.22 3.42
N LYS A 250 1.60 -27.60 4.55
CA LYS A 250 0.62 -26.95 5.43
C LYS A 250 -0.07 -25.80 4.71
N TYR A 251 0.67 -24.91 4.04
CA TYR A 251 0.12 -23.66 3.47
C TYR A 251 -0.28 -23.73 2.00
N PHE A 252 0.44 -24.52 1.19
CA PHE A 252 0.31 -24.45 -0.27
C PHE A 252 -0.16 -25.76 -0.89
N ASN A 253 -0.93 -25.64 -1.97
CA ASN A 253 -1.19 -26.70 -2.93
C ASN A 253 0.07 -27.01 -3.76
N ASN A 254 0.01 -28.06 -4.58
CA ASN A 254 1.12 -28.47 -5.43
C ASN A 254 1.52 -27.39 -6.46
N ASP A 255 0.58 -26.53 -6.86
CA ASP A 255 0.78 -25.42 -7.79
C ASP A 255 1.21 -24.11 -7.11
N MET A 256 1.53 -24.15 -5.81
CA MET A 256 1.87 -23.00 -4.97
C MET A 256 0.73 -21.99 -4.73
N SER A 257 -0.52 -22.33 -5.07
CA SER A 257 -1.69 -21.60 -4.57
C SER A 257 -1.87 -21.84 -3.07
N LEU A 258 -2.32 -20.81 -2.35
CA LEU A 258 -2.66 -20.92 -0.93
C LEU A 258 -3.86 -21.86 -0.76
N LYS A 259 -3.85 -22.70 0.28
CA LYS A 259 -4.99 -23.58 0.56
C LYS A 259 -6.15 -22.84 1.21
N ASP A 260 -7.37 -23.24 0.87
CA ASP A 260 -8.57 -22.64 1.47
C ASP A 260 -8.72 -22.97 2.97
N ASP A 261 -8.23 -24.12 3.42
CA ASP A 261 -8.36 -24.58 4.82
C ASP A 261 -7.43 -23.85 5.81
N VAL A 262 -6.38 -23.20 5.32
CA VAL A 262 -5.50 -22.35 6.15
C VAL A 262 -6.03 -20.94 6.32
N ILE A 263 -7.00 -20.50 5.51
CA ILE A 263 -7.58 -19.16 5.63
C ILE A 263 -8.22 -18.97 7.00
N GLY A 264 -7.86 -17.89 7.69
CA GLY A 264 -8.30 -17.60 9.06
C GLY A 264 -7.55 -18.37 10.14
N GLN A 265 -6.64 -19.28 9.80
CA GLN A 265 -5.80 -19.99 10.78
C GLN A 265 -4.61 -19.13 11.20
N THR A 266 -4.19 -19.30 12.45
CA THR A 266 -2.99 -18.65 13.00
C THR A 266 -1.71 -19.24 12.40
N ILE A 267 -0.75 -18.36 12.10
CA ILE A 267 0.61 -18.73 11.70
C ILE A 267 1.53 -18.55 12.91
N SER A 268 2.34 -19.56 13.24
CA SER A 268 3.32 -19.41 14.31
C SER A 268 4.44 -18.48 13.86
N MET A 269 4.90 -17.60 14.76
CA MET A 269 6.08 -16.76 14.50
C MET A 269 7.31 -17.61 14.16
N ASP A 270 7.44 -18.83 14.68
CA ASP A 270 8.56 -19.73 14.38
C ASP A 270 8.56 -20.26 12.92
N GLU A 271 7.40 -20.28 12.27
CA GLU A 271 7.26 -20.72 10.87
C GLU A 271 7.57 -19.58 9.87
N ILE A 272 7.50 -18.33 10.33
CA ILE A 272 7.74 -17.12 9.53
C ILE A 272 9.24 -16.85 9.45
N LEU A 273 9.72 -16.59 8.23
CA LEU A 273 11.09 -16.12 7.97
C LEU A 273 11.13 -14.60 7.77
N GLN A 274 10.19 -14.05 7.00
CA GLN A 274 10.21 -12.65 6.60
C GLN A 274 8.78 -12.07 6.57
N MET A 275 8.60 -10.87 7.10
CA MET A 275 7.34 -10.13 7.13
C MET A 275 7.47 -8.86 6.29
N TYR A 276 6.43 -8.56 5.51
CA TYR A 276 6.40 -7.44 4.57
C TYR A 276 5.12 -6.62 4.68
N VAL A 277 5.23 -5.34 4.35
CA VAL A 277 4.13 -4.38 4.25
C VAL A 277 4.07 -3.82 2.83
N TRP A 278 2.88 -3.75 2.24
CA TRP A 278 2.68 -3.22 0.90
C TRP A 278 2.64 -1.70 0.92
N ILE A 279 3.43 -1.08 0.05
CA ILE A 279 3.40 0.36 -0.23
C ILE A 279 2.82 0.52 -1.65
N PRO A 280 1.56 0.99 -1.78
CA PRO A 280 0.91 1.12 -3.09
C PRO A 280 1.52 2.26 -3.89
N ARG A 281 1.49 2.16 -5.21
CA ARG A 281 1.88 3.26 -6.10
C ARG A 281 1.01 4.49 -5.86
N TYR A 282 1.65 5.65 -5.77
CA TYR A 282 0.96 6.92 -5.64
C TYR A 282 1.74 8.07 -6.28
N ARG A 283 1.03 9.19 -6.48
CA ARG A 283 1.59 10.52 -6.71
C ARG A 283 1.39 11.40 -5.48
N TYR A 284 2.29 12.34 -5.28
CA TYR A 284 2.20 13.31 -4.19
C TYR A 284 2.26 14.72 -4.72
N LYS A 285 1.63 15.64 -4.00
CA LYS A 285 1.66 17.06 -4.33
C LYS A 285 2.95 17.67 -3.83
N LEU A 286 3.65 18.36 -4.71
CA LEU A 286 4.90 19.01 -4.39
C LEU A 286 4.65 20.20 -3.45
N PHE A 287 5.38 20.22 -2.33
CA PHE A 287 5.21 21.24 -1.27
C PHE A 287 6.50 22.02 -0.94
N ASN A 288 7.66 21.55 -1.42
CA ASN A 288 8.94 22.26 -1.30
C ASN A 288 9.91 21.87 -2.44
N ALA A 289 9.47 22.01 -3.69
CA ALA A 289 10.22 21.62 -4.87
C ALA A 289 11.37 22.60 -5.21
N GLU A 290 11.27 23.86 -4.78
CA GLU A 290 12.21 24.94 -5.09
C GLU A 290 13.41 25.00 -4.11
N ASN A 291 13.65 23.95 -3.31
CA ASN A 291 14.76 23.86 -2.34
C ASN A 291 14.72 24.93 -1.24
N GLY A 292 13.52 25.32 -0.82
CA GLY A 292 13.31 26.20 0.33
C GLY A 292 13.23 25.41 1.64
N THR A 293 12.44 25.94 2.56
CA THR A 293 12.08 25.28 3.82
C THR A 293 10.58 25.04 3.89
N ALA A 294 10.16 23.96 4.54
CA ALA A 294 8.75 23.67 4.79
C ALA A 294 8.51 23.35 6.26
N SER A 295 7.35 23.74 6.78
CA SER A 295 6.86 23.26 8.08
C SER A 295 6.21 21.89 7.94
N GLU A 296 6.20 21.16 9.05
CA GLU A 296 5.55 19.85 9.17
C GLU A 296 4.06 19.95 8.78
N GLN A 297 3.61 19.07 7.90
CA GLN A 297 2.22 19.02 7.41
C GLN A 297 1.86 17.63 6.89
N ALA A 298 0.58 17.29 6.85
CA ALA A 298 0.13 16.10 6.14
C ALA A 298 0.50 16.20 4.65
N ILE A 299 1.16 15.18 4.12
CA ILE A 299 1.51 15.13 2.70
C ILE A 299 0.30 14.66 1.91
N GLU A 300 -0.10 15.47 0.93
CA GLU A 300 -1.20 15.15 0.02
C GLU A 300 -0.76 14.04 -0.95
N ILE A 301 -1.46 12.89 -0.89
CA ILE A 301 -1.19 11.69 -1.67
C ILE A 301 -2.44 11.23 -2.40
N GLU A 302 -2.29 10.84 -3.66
CA GLU A 302 -3.29 10.15 -4.45
C GLU A 302 -2.72 8.86 -5.03
N PHE A 303 -3.37 7.73 -4.74
CA PHE A 303 -2.97 6.45 -5.32
C PHE A 303 -3.31 6.42 -6.81
N GLU A 304 -2.42 5.82 -7.61
CA GLU A 304 -2.57 5.74 -9.06
C GLU A 304 -2.26 4.34 -9.58
N LYS A 305 -2.84 3.97 -10.72
CA LYS A 305 -2.56 2.69 -11.38
C LYS A 305 -1.30 2.80 -12.23
N VAL A 306 -0.70 1.66 -12.51
CA VAL A 306 0.40 1.57 -13.50
C VAL A 306 -0.03 2.04 -14.90
N SER A 307 -1.31 1.87 -15.24
CA SER A 307 -1.88 2.31 -16.52
C SER A 307 -2.03 3.81 -16.65
N ASP A 308 -1.96 4.55 -15.54
CA ASP A 308 -2.17 5.99 -15.54
C ASP A 308 -0.88 6.69 -16.01
N SER A 309 -1.04 7.78 -16.76
CA SER A 309 0.10 8.60 -17.18
C SER A 309 0.79 9.18 -15.95
N LYS A 310 2.12 9.08 -15.90
CA LYS A 310 2.88 9.68 -14.80
C LYS A 310 2.64 11.18 -14.70
N SER A 311 2.46 11.65 -13.47
CA SER A 311 2.53 13.07 -13.16
C SER A 311 4.02 13.46 -13.09
N THR A 312 4.42 14.51 -13.80
CA THR A 312 5.83 14.94 -13.94
C THR A 312 6.06 16.35 -13.40
N GLY A 313 5.33 16.73 -12.35
CA GLY A 313 5.45 18.04 -11.71
C GLY A 313 6.86 18.33 -11.24
N SER A 314 7.20 19.61 -11.18
CA SER A 314 8.50 20.13 -10.77
C SER A 314 8.43 21.38 -9.87
N LYS A 315 7.22 21.90 -9.64
CA LYS A 315 6.96 23.11 -8.83
C LYS A 315 5.92 22.82 -7.74
N ASN A 316 5.91 23.64 -6.69
CA ASN A 316 4.91 23.50 -5.64
C ASN A 316 3.48 23.59 -6.18
N GLY A 317 2.62 22.73 -5.65
CA GLY A 317 1.23 22.59 -6.07
C GLY A 317 1.02 21.65 -7.26
N GLU A 318 2.07 21.29 -8.00
CA GLU A 318 2.01 20.26 -9.05
C GLU A 318 2.11 18.86 -8.44
N TRP A 319 1.65 17.85 -9.19
CA TRP A 319 1.73 16.45 -8.77
C TRP A 319 2.93 15.75 -9.40
N LEU A 320 3.60 14.90 -8.62
CA LEU A 320 4.67 14.02 -9.08
C LEU A 320 4.33 12.57 -8.73
N THR A 321 4.28 11.70 -9.74
CA THR A 321 4.28 10.24 -9.52
C THR A 321 5.56 9.88 -8.78
N HIS A 322 5.44 9.23 -7.62
CA HIS A 322 6.58 9.01 -6.76
C HIS A 322 7.63 8.11 -7.47
N PRO A 323 8.91 8.54 -7.59
CA PRO A 323 9.89 7.80 -8.41
C PRO A 323 10.22 6.39 -7.89
N ALA A 324 9.95 6.10 -6.62
CA ALA A 324 10.10 4.76 -6.03
C ALA A 324 9.34 3.66 -6.78
N PHE A 325 8.26 4.00 -7.50
CA PHE A 325 7.44 3.02 -8.22
C PHE A 325 7.87 2.80 -9.68
N THR A 326 9.11 3.17 -9.99
CA THR A 326 9.79 2.81 -11.24
C THR A 326 11.10 2.11 -10.91
N PHE A 327 11.21 0.83 -11.29
CA PHE A 327 12.38 0.02 -11.04
C PHE A 327 13.11 -0.30 -12.35
N GLY A 328 14.20 0.42 -12.60
CA GLY A 328 14.83 0.45 -13.93
C GLY A 328 13.85 1.03 -14.94
N ASN A 329 13.33 0.20 -15.84
CA ASN A 329 12.32 0.58 -16.83
C ASN A 329 10.92 0.03 -16.52
N THR A 330 10.77 -0.70 -15.39
CA THR A 330 9.52 -1.35 -15.02
C THR A 330 8.69 -0.45 -14.11
N GLU A 331 7.46 -0.14 -14.53
CA GLU A 331 6.49 0.55 -13.68
C GLU A 331 5.84 -0.43 -12.71
N LEU A 332 5.87 -0.09 -11.43
CA LEU A 332 5.38 -0.95 -10.35
C LEU A 332 4.01 -0.45 -9.84
N PRO A 333 3.06 -1.36 -9.56
CA PRO A 333 1.80 -1.02 -8.88
C PRO A 333 1.99 -0.74 -7.37
N GLY A 334 3.20 -1.00 -6.87
CA GLY A 334 3.62 -0.84 -5.49
C GLY A 334 4.80 -1.77 -5.19
N ILE A 335 5.27 -1.73 -3.95
CA ILE A 335 6.42 -2.53 -3.47
C ILE A 335 6.10 -3.16 -2.12
N TRP A 336 6.65 -4.35 -1.87
CA TRP A 336 6.64 -4.97 -0.53
C TRP A 336 7.90 -4.57 0.21
N VAL A 337 7.75 -3.97 1.38
CA VAL A 337 8.86 -3.48 2.20
C VAL A 337 8.98 -4.33 3.45
N GLY A 338 10.20 -4.72 3.82
CA GLY A 338 10.43 -5.43 5.08
C GLY A 338 9.80 -4.70 6.27
N LYS A 339 8.98 -5.40 7.04
CA LYS A 339 8.21 -4.83 8.15
C LYS A 339 9.09 -4.38 9.32
N PHE A 340 10.25 -5.00 9.46
CA PHE A 340 11.26 -4.75 10.49
C PHE A 340 12.64 -4.62 9.83
N GLU A 341 13.63 -4.12 10.56
CA GLU A 341 15.03 -4.21 10.15
C GLU A 341 15.44 -5.67 9.87
N ALA A 342 16.45 -5.86 9.01
CA ALA A 342 17.04 -7.18 8.79
C ALA A 342 17.65 -7.74 10.08
N SER A 343 17.51 -9.05 10.28
CA SER A 343 18.01 -9.79 11.45
C SER A 343 18.56 -11.17 11.03
N GLY A 344 19.06 -11.96 11.97
CA GLY A 344 19.58 -13.31 11.70
C GLY A 344 21.03 -13.30 11.24
N THR A 345 21.34 -14.04 10.16
CA THR A 345 22.70 -14.17 9.58
C THR A 345 22.67 -13.96 8.09
N THR A 346 23.79 -13.71 7.42
CA THR A 346 23.82 -13.47 5.96
C THR A 346 23.24 -14.63 5.13
N ASP A 347 23.38 -15.87 5.60
CA ASP A 347 22.88 -17.07 4.90
C ASP A 347 21.43 -17.43 5.28
N ASN A 348 20.98 -16.94 6.43
CA ASN A 348 19.64 -17.19 6.97
C ASN A 348 19.10 -15.90 7.59
N TYR A 349 18.99 -14.85 6.79
CA TYR A 349 18.51 -13.57 7.28
C TYR A 349 16.98 -13.57 7.36
N THR A 350 16.48 -12.89 8.38
CA THR A 350 15.06 -12.83 8.73
C THR A 350 14.58 -11.39 8.77
N ILE A 351 13.28 -11.21 8.63
CA ILE A 351 12.59 -9.92 8.83
C ILE A 351 11.45 -10.19 9.79
N LYS A 352 11.73 -10.06 11.09
CA LYS A 352 10.87 -10.50 12.19
C LYS A 352 10.99 -9.56 13.38
N PRO A 353 9.95 -9.45 14.23
CA PRO A 353 10.04 -8.71 15.48
C PRO A 353 10.86 -9.47 16.52
N ASN A 354 11.28 -8.76 17.57
CA ASN A 354 12.00 -9.32 18.72
C ASN A 354 13.30 -10.06 18.32
N GLN A 355 13.93 -9.65 17.23
CA GLN A 355 15.21 -10.19 16.78
C GLN A 355 16.31 -9.15 16.94
N LYS A 356 17.53 -9.61 17.15
CA LYS A 356 18.69 -8.73 17.10
C LYS A 356 18.94 -8.30 15.66
N SER A 357 19.07 -6.99 15.41
CA SER A 357 19.36 -6.46 14.07
C SER A 357 20.66 -7.04 13.52
N LEU A 358 20.69 -7.33 12.22
CA LEU A 358 21.87 -7.83 11.52
C LEU A 358 22.80 -6.66 11.20
N THR A 359 23.82 -6.48 12.04
CA THR A 359 24.84 -5.44 11.89
C THR A 359 26.23 -6.04 11.73
N SER A 360 27.28 -5.22 11.86
CA SER A 360 28.68 -5.66 11.82
C SER A 360 29.04 -6.33 10.48
N ILE A 361 28.42 -5.85 9.41
CA ILE A 361 28.70 -6.17 8.02
C ILE A 361 28.80 -4.88 7.20
N ASN A 362 29.48 -4.92 6.05
CA ASN A 362 29.56 -3.77 5.14
C ASN A 362 28.35 -3.72 4.19
N LEU A 363 28.17 -2.59 3.51
CA LEU A 363 27.03 -2.31 2.65
C LEU A 363 26.91 -3.30 1.46
N ALA A 364 28.02 -3.74 0.87
CA ALA A 364 28.00 -4.76 -0.18
C ALA A 364 27.47 -6.11 0.33
N THR A 365 27.82 -6.48 1.56
CA THR A 365 27.30 -7.69 2.21
C THR A 365 25.82 -7.55 2.54
N MET A 366 25.37 -6.37 2.97
CA MET A 366 23.96 -6.07 3.20
C MET A 366 23.15 -6.20 1.90
N TYR A 367 23.64 -5.60 0.81
CA TYR A 367 23.05 -5.74 -0.53
C TYR A 367 22.95 -7.20 -0.94
N ASN A 368 24.05 -7.96 -0.90
CA ASN A 368 24.03 -9.38 -1.28
C ASN A 368 23.11 -10.22 -0.37
N THR A 369 23.03 -9.90 0.92
CA THR A 369 22.13 -10.57 1.86
C THR A 369 20.67 -10.34 1.46
N SER A 370 20.28 -9.10 1.13
CA SER A 370 18.92 -8.80 0.63
C SER A 370 18.57 -9.53 -0.68
N ARG A 371 19.54 -9.71 -1.58
CA ARG A 371 19.40 -10.53 -2.80
C ARG A 371 19.19 -12.01 -2.49
N GLY A 372 19.60 -12.47 -1.30
CA GLY A 372 19.50 -13.86 -0.87
C GLY A 372 18.10 -14.44 -0.94
N THR A 373 17.04 -13.62 -0.83
CA THR A 373 15.65 -14.08 -0.97
C THR A 373 15.31 -14.49 -2.40
N VAL A 374 15.61 -13.65 -3.41
CA VAL A 374 15.40 -14.04 -4.82
C VAL A 374 16.37 -15.13 -5.28
N ILE A 375 17.64 -15.09 -4.83
CA ILE A 375 18.65 -16.12 -5.17
C ILE A 375 18.22 -17.49 -4.65
N ASN A 376 17.64 -17.55 -3.44
CA ASN A 376 17.12 -18.76 -2.83
C ASN A 376 15.58 -18.86 -2.96
N ALA A 377 14.99 -18.39 -4.06
CA ALA A 377 13.54 -18.28 -4.23
C ALA A 377 12.77 -19.55 -3.83
N LEU A 378 13.28 -20.73 -4.14
CA LEU A 378 12.65 -22.01 -3.79
C LEU A 378 12.50 -22.22 -2.28
N LYS A 379 13.44 -21.73 -1.46
CA LYS A 379 13.35 -21.76 0.02
C LYS A 379 12.11 -21.01 0.52
N TYR A 380 11.70 -19.97 -0.21
CA TYR A 380 10.58 -19.11 0.14
C TYR A 380 9.31 -19.41 -0.69
N GLY A 381 9.35 -20.41 -1.57
CA GLY A 381 8.24 -20.71 -2.48
C GLY A 381 8.04 -19.66 -3.58
N LEU A 382 9.01 -18.76 -3.78
CA LEU A 382 8.96 -17.69 -4.76
C LEU A 382 9.32 -18.20 -6.16
N ASN A 383 8.92 -17.42 -7.17
CA ASN A 383 9.40 -17.57 -8.54
C ASN A 383 10.43 -16.46 -8.85
N ALA A 384 11.71 -16.86 -8.96
CA ALA A 384 12.82 -15.94 -9.23
C ALA A 384 12.75 -15.20 -10.57
N GLN A 385 11.94 -15.65 -11.53
CA GLN A 385 11.77 -14.97 -12.82
C GLN A 385 10.75 -13.82 -12.77
N SER A 386 9.88 -13.79 -11.75
CA SER A 386 8.80 -12.80 -11.66
C SER A 386 9.02 -11.74 -10.60
N ILE A 387 10.04 -11.90 -9.76
CA ILE A 387 10.29 -11.04 -8.60
C ILE A 387 11.73 -10.57 -8.56
N ASP A 388 11.92 -9.44 -7.90
CA ASP A 388 13.22 -8.94 -7.47
C ASP A 388 13.20 -8.71 -5.96
N THR A 389 14.34 -8.93 -5.30
CA THR A 389 14.54 -8.53 -3.91
C THR A 389 15.83 -7.74 -3.81
N HIS A 390 15.83 -6.60 -3.16
CA HIS A 390 17.01 -5.75 -3.06
C HIS A 390 17.03 -4.99 -1.74
N MET A 391 18.18 -4.43 -1.42
CA MET A 391 18.36 -3.52 -0.29
C MET A 391 17.67 -2.21 -0.66
N MET A 392 16.91 -1.66 0.29
CA MET A 392 16.10 -0.47 0.10
C MET A 392 16.92 0.69 -0.49
N LYS A 393 16.36 1.35 -1.50
CA LYS A 393 16.89 2.60 -2.07
C LYS A 393 16.48 3.81 -1.23
N ASN A 394 17.21 4.91 -1.36
CA ASN A 394 16.87 6.13 -0.64
C ASN A 394 15.50 6.69 -1.07
N MET A 395 15.19 6.58 -2.36
CA MET A 395 13.90 6.95 -2.94
C MET A 395 12.74 6.12 -2.37
N GLU A 396 12.95 4.83 -2.09
CA GLU A 396 11.93 3.96 -1.50
C GLU A 396 11.67 4.30 -0.03
N TRP A 397 12.72 4.66 0.72
CA TRP A 397 12.56 5.21 2.06
C TRP A 397 11.69 6.47 2.04
N GLY A 398 11.98 7.40 1.13
CA GLY A 398 11.20 8.63 0.99
C GLY A 398 9.72 8.38 0.69
N ALA A 399 9.42 7.35 -0.12
CA ALA A 399 8.04 6.95 -0.37
C ALA A 399 7.31 6.53 0.91
N ILE A 400 7.98 5.75 1.75
CA ILE A 400 7.41 5.30 3.03
C ILE A 400 7.28 6.48 3.99
N ALA A 401 8.26 7.37 4.04
CA ALA A 401 8.22 8.55 4.90
C ALA A 401 7.04 9.48 4.53
N PHE A 402 6.79 9.67 3.23
CA PHE A 402 5.65 10.46 2.77
C PHE A 402 4.32 9.79 3.06
N LEU A 403 4.20 8.48 2.83
CA LEU A 403 2.97 7.75 3.17
C LEU A 403 2.70 7.75 4.69
N THR A 404 3.75 7.63 5.50
CA THR A 404 3.69 7.74 6.97
C THR A 404 3.16 9.10 7.40
N ASN A 405 3.65 10.17 6.80
CA ASN A 405 3.27 11.55 7.14
C ASN A 405 2.07 12.05 6.30
N SER A 406 1.12 11.16 5.98
CA SER A 406 -0.11 11.44 5.24
C SER A 406 -1.36 10.98 6.01
N ILE A 407 -2.55 11.26 5.45
CA ILE A 407 -3.83 10.79 6.00
C ILE A 407 -4.01 9.26 5.96
N TYR A 408 -3.12 8.54 5.28
CA TYR A 408 -3.11 7.08 5.26
C TYR A 408 -2.14 6.49 6.28
N GLY A 409 -1.35 7.33 6.97
CA GLY A 409 -0.31 6.95 7.91
C GLY A 409 -0.59 7.43 9.34
N ARG A 410 -0.07 8.60 9.74
CA ARG A 410 -0.19 9.13 11.12
C ARG A 410 -1.05 10.38 11.25
N TYR A 411 -1.77 10.74 10.21
CA TYR A 411 -2.78 11.80 10.22
C TYR A 411 -4.18 11.21 10.03
N ASN A 412 -5.18 11.68 10.78
CA ASN A 412 -6.59 11.34 10.50
C ASN A 412 -7.18 12.23 9.40
N ASP A 413 -6.65 13.45 9.27
CA ASP A 413 -7.00 14.45 8.26
C ASP A 413 -5.81 15.38 8.02
N ALA A 414 -5.95 16.39 7.15
CA ALA A 414 -4.85 17.30 6.80
C ALA A 414 -4.22 18.07 7.98
N SER A 415 -4.88 18.10 9.15
CA SER A 415 -4.52 18.92 10.31
C SER A 415 -4.40 18.15 11.63
N THR A 416 -4.97 16.95 11.74
CA THR A 416 -4.99 16.19 13.00
C THR A 416 -4.19 14.89 12.90
N CYS A 417 -3.33 14.64 13.89
CA CYS A 417 -2.60 13.39 14.04
C CYS A 417 -3.49 12.28 14.60
N ILE A 418 -3.08 11.03 14.43
CA ILE A 418 -3.57 9.91 15.24
C ILE A 418 -3.26 10.12 16.73
N ALA A 419 -3.88 9.32 17.60
CA ALA A 419 -3.80 9.49 19.06
C ALA A 419 -2.36 9.46 19.62
N SER A 420 -1.45 8.71 18.99
CA SER A 420 -0.04 8.62 19.39
C SER A 420 0.86 9.74 18.83
N GLY A 421 0.28 10.71 18.12
CA GLY A 421 0.99 11.82 17.46
C GLY A 421 1.33 11.54 16.00
N CYS A 422 1.86 12.56 15.32
CA CYS A 422 2.23 12.49 13.89
C CYS A 422 3.59 11.80 13.66
N GLU A 423 4.47 11.79 14.66
CA GLU A 423 5.87 11.33 14.53
C GLU A 423 6.09 9.95 15.15
N VAL A 424 6.66 9.03 14.37
CA VAL A 424 6.91 7.63 14.77
C VAL A 424 7.78 7.59 16.01
N TRP A 425 7.38 6.79 17.01
CA TRP A 425 8.17 6.70 18.24
C TRP A 425 9.49 5.98 18.01
N ILE A 426 10.53 6.45 18.71
CA ILE A 426 11.86 5.86 18.63
C ILE A 426 11.88 4.43 19.15
N ASN A 427 12.55 3.51 18.46
CA ASN A 427 13.08 2.29 19.04
C ASN A 427 14.36 2.63 19.82
N ASN A 428 14.24 2.84 21.13
CA ASN A 428 15.36 3.24 22.00
C ASN A 428 16.18 2.04 22.53
N ILE A 429 16.04 0.85 21.96
CA ILE A 429 16.70 -0.36 22.47
C ILE A 429 18.13 -0.48 21.92
N ASN A 430 19.10 -0.58 22.82
CA ASN A 430 20.50 -0.88 22.52
C ASN A 430 20.92 -2.19 23.21
N THR A 431 21.46 -3.13 22.44
CA THR A 431 22.00 -4.40 22.99
C THR A 431 23.41 -4.25 23.57
N GLY A 432 24.11 -3.15 23.27
CA GLY A 432 25.43 -2.82 23.82
C GLY A 432 25.38 -2.23 25.24
N TYR A 433 26.53 -2.00 25.86
CA TYR A 433 26.61 -1.50 27.24
C TYR A 433 26.32 0.01 27.38
N GLY A 434 26.30 0.75 26.25
CA GLY A 434 25.99 2.18 26.20
C GLY A 434 26.90 3.02 27.09
N ASN A 435 26.31 3.78 28.01
CA ASN A 435 27.07 4.58 28.99
C ASN A 435 27.39 3.79 30.28
N GLY A 436 27.05 2.50 30.34
CA GLY A 436 27.35 1.62 31.47
C GLY A 436 28.81 1.14 31.49
N SER A 437 29.12 0.27 32.45
CA SER A 437 30.43 -0.39 32.51
C SER A 437 30.64 -1.30 31.31
N ALA A 438 31.83 -1.26 30.72
CA ALA A 438 32.18 -2.13 29.61
C ALA A 438 32.02 -3.61 29.99
N VAL A 439 31.35 -4.36 29.12
CA VAL A 439 31.14 -5.81 29.27
C VAL A 439 31.97 -6.50 28.19
N ASP A 440 32.77 -7.48 28.59
CA ASP A 440 33.62 -8.22 27.65
C ASP A 440 32.77 -8.88 26.55
N GLY A 441 33.19 -8.75 25.29
CA GLY A 441 32.46 -9.23 24.12
C GLY A 441 31.20 -8.42 23.73
N GLN A 442 30.87 -7.31 24.41
CA GLN A 442 29.77 -6.42 24.01
C GLN A 442 30.27 -5.06 23.52
N PRO A 443 29.78 -4.55 22.38
CA PRO A 443 30.11 -3.19 21.94
C PRO A 443 29.42 -2.16 22.84
N GLN A 444 29.94 -0.92 22.84
CA GLN A 444 29.28 0.21 23.50
C GLN A 444 27.89 0.47 22.89
N TRP A 445 27.89 0.68 21.57
CA TRP A 445 26.69 0.92 20.78
C TRP A 445 26.52 -0.28 19.86
N GLY A 446 25.61 -1.15 20.25
CA GLY A 446 25.38 -2.42 19.57
C GLY A 446 24.17 -2.37 18.65
N PRO A 447 23.79 -3.55 18.12
CA PRO A 447 22.52 -3.74 17.44
C PRO A 447 21.34 -3.33 18.32
N SER A 448 20.19 -3.17 17.69
CA SER A 448 18.92 -3.06 18.40
C SER A 448 18.21 -4.41 18.48
N ILE A 449 17.03 -4.40 19.10
CA ILE A 449 16.02 -5.45 18.99
C ILE A 449 14.89 -4.88 18.14
N THR A 450 14.53 -5.59 17.08
CA THR A 450 13.54 -5.15 16.10
C THR A 450 12.12 -5.12 16.67
N GLY A 451 11.31 -4.17 16.19
CA GLY A 451 9.89 -4.06 16.57
C GLY A 451 9.65 -3.59 18.00
N CYS A 452 10.62 -2.92 18.61
CA CYS A 452 10.45 -2.30 19.93
C CYS A 452 10.09 -0.83 19.81
N ALA A 453 9.50 -0.28 20.87
CA ALA A 453 9.34 1.17 21.03
C ALA A 453 9.88 1.64 22.39
N GLY A 454 10.29 2.89 22.42
CA GLY A 454 10.45 3.66 23.64
C GLY A 454 9.10 4.14 24.20
N THR A 455 9.18 4.98 25.23
CA THR A 455 7.99 5.53 25.90
C THR A 455 7.43 6.80 25.24
N SER A 456 8.11 7.33 24.22
CA SER A 456 7.76 8.54 23.48
C SER A 456 8.57 8.62 22.18
N ILE A 457 8.35 9.67 21.37
CA ILE A 457 9.17 10.02 20.20
C ILE A 457 10.66 10.23 20.50
N SER A 458 10.99 10.66 21.72
CA SER A 458 12.34 11.07 22.12
C SER A 458 12.84 10.33 23.36
N ALA A 459 12.35 9.10 23.58
CA ALA A 459 12.74 8.29 24.72
C ALA A 459 14.27 8.07 24.73
N GLY A 460 14.89 8.24 25.90
CA GLY A 460 16.32 8.02 26.06
C GLY A 460 16.70 6.55 25.91
N VAL A 461 17.93 6.27 25.48
CA VAL A 461 18.41 4.90 25.22
C VAL A 461 18.22 3.96 26.40
N SER A 462 17.79 2.73 26.10
CA SER A 462 17.78 1.60 27.01
C SER A 462 18.88 0.62 26.58
N SER A 463 19.98 0.58 27.32
CA SER A 463 21.17 -0.22 26.99
C SER A 463 21.17 -1.59 27.67
N SER A 464 22.02 -2.49 27.19
CA SER A 464 22.20 -3.87 27.66
C SER A 464 20.93 -4.72 27.61
N GLN A 465 20.05 -4.41 26.65
CA GLN A 465 18.78 -5.11 26.49
C GLN A 465 18.95 -6.35 25.60
N THR A 466 18.14 -7.36 25.86
CA THR A 466 18.06 -8.59 25.03
C THR A 466 16.66 -8.81 24.44
N ALA A 467 15.71 -7.95 24.77
CA ALA A 467 14.33 -7.98 24.31
C ALA A 467 13.75 -6.56 24.39
N CYS A 468 12.56 -6.34 23.82
CA CYS A 468 11.81 -5.11 24.04
C CYS A 468 11.48 -4.92 25.53
N ALA A 469 11.32 -3.67 25.95
CA ALA A 469 10.79 -3.38 27.28
C ALA A 469 9.38 -3.98 27.44
N SER A 470 9.04 -4.42 28.66
CA SER A 470 7.75 -5.06 28.94
C SER A 470 6.57 -4.21 28.47
N GLY A 471 5.77 -4.75 27.56
CA GLY A 471 4.59 -4.09 26.97
C GLY A 471 4.88 -3.08 25.85
N TYR A 472 6.14 -2.96 25.43
CA TYR A 472 6.60 -2.12 24.31
C TYR A 472 7.08 -2.94 23.11
N ASP A 473 6.65 -4.20 23.03
CA ASP A 473 6.78 -5.01 21.83
C ASP A 473 5.77 -4.57 20.76
N TRP A 474 6.05 -4.95 19.52
CA TRP A 474 5.33 -4.56 18.32
C TRP A 474 3.80 -4.76 18.37
N THR A 475 3.26 -5.68 19.17
CA THR A 475 1.80 -5.92 19.26
C THR A 475 1.08 -5.10 20.33
N ALA A 476 1.80 -4.58 21.31
CA ALA A 476 1.25 -3.84 22.44
C ALA A 476 1.49 -2.32 22.27
N LYS A 477 2.13 -1.65 23.23
CA LYS A 477 2.47 -0.22 23.09
C LYS A 477 3.55 0.03 22.04
N GLY A 478 4.24 -1.02 21.58
CA GLY A 478 5.24 -0.92 20.52
C GLY A 478 4.67 -0.46 19.19
N VAL A 479 3.36 -0.59 18.97
CA VAL A 479 2.68 -0.05 17.77
C VAL A 479 2.91 1.45 17.57
N ASN A 480 3.27 2.20 18.61
CA ASN A 480 3.59 3.62 18.44
C ASN A 480 4.89 3.87 17.66
N ALA A 481 5.78 2.88 17.57
CA ALA A 481 6.97 2.88 16.70
C ALA A 481 6.69 2.35 15.28
N SER A 482 5.42 2.06 14.95
CA SER A 482 4.98 1.74 13.60
C SER A 482 4.57 2.99 12.83
N THR A 483 4.82 2.99 11.52
CA THR A 483 4.42 4.06 10.58
C THR A 483 2.93 4.37 10.54
N THR A 484 2.06 3.47 11.02
CA THR A 484 0.61 3.69 11.08
C THR A 484 0.10 3.94 12.50
N GLY A 485 0.97 3.83 13.52
CA GLY A 485 0.56 3.84 14.94
C GLY A 485 -0.27 2.63 15.36
N ASN A 486 -0.33 1.59 14.53
CA ASN A 486 -0.97 0.31 14.80
C ASN A 486 -0.08 -0.84 14.26
N ILE A 487 -0.51 -2.08 14.44
CA ILE A 487 0.25 -3.28 14.08
C ILE A 487 0.51 -3.45 12.57
N TYR A 488 -0.15 -2.70 11.69
CA TYR A 488 -0.10 -2.90 10.24
C TYR A 488 1.07 -2.18 9.54
N GLY A 489 1.63 -1.13 10.12
CA GLY A 489 2.72 -0.35 9.54
C GLY A 489 4.11 -1.00 9.66
N ILE A 490 5.12 -0.24 9.28
CA ILE A 490 6.53 -0.64 9.30
C ILE A 490 7.18 -0.13 10.59
N TYR A 491 8.02 -0.93 11.21
CA TYR A 491 8.72 -0.61 12.46
C TYR A 491 10.16 -0.21 12.20
N ASP A 492 10.83 0.25 13.25
CA ASP A 492 12.28 0.53 13.25
C ASP A 492 12.69 1.62 12.25
N MET A 493 11.75 2.50 11.86
CA MET A 493 12.04 3.65 10.99
C MET A 493 12.42 4.92 11.76
N SER A 494 12.41 4.85 13.09
CA SER A 494 12.87 5.88 14.02
C SER A 494 13.65 5.17 15.13
N GLY A 495 14.93 5.48 15.28
CA GLY A 495 15.83 4.78 16.21
C GLY A 495 16.19 3.37 15.73
N GLY A 496 16.42 2.45 16.67
CA GLY A 496 16.86 1.10 16.34
C GLY A 496 18.34 1.07 16.00
N ALA A 497 18.71 0.39 14.91
CA ALA A 497 20.01 0.51 14.28
C ALA A 497 19.94 1.55 13.14
N TRP A 498 21.03 2.28 12.90
CA TRP A 498 21.09 3.09 11.68
C TRP A 498 20.89 2.20 10.45
N GLU A 499 20.03 2.57 9.51
CA GLU A 499 19.88 1.78 8.29
C GLU A 499 20.65 2.41 7.14
N TYR A 500 21.56 1.65 6.55
CA TYR A 500 22.04 2.00 5.21
C TYR A 500 20.91 1.83 4.20
N VAL A 501 20.84 2.77 3.29
CA VAL A 501 20.04 2.67 2.06
C VAL A 501 20.97 2.78 0.86
N MET A 502 20.54 2.27 -0.29
CA MET A 502 21.29 2.34 -1.54
C MET A 502 21.18 3.75 -2.15
N GLY A 503 21.77 4.74 -1.48
CA GLY A 503 21.93 6.11 -1.97
C GLY A 503 23.38 6.55 -1.83
N VAL A 504 23.99 7.02 -2.91
CA VAL A 504 25.44 7.29 -2.99
C VAL A 504 25.76 8.47 -3.90
N GLN A 505 26.82 9.22 -3.59
CA GLN A 505 27.29 10.27 -4.51
C GLN A 505 28.29 9.78 -5.55
N LYS A 506 28.43 10.55 -6.62
CA LYS A 506 29.56 10.44 -7.55
C LYS A 506 30.87 10.81 -6.87
N ASP A 507 31.99 10.31 -7.38
CA ASP A 507 33.33 10.80 -7.09
C ASP A 507 33.67 12.03 -7.97
N SER A 508 34.87 12.61 -7.78
CA SER A 508 35.32 13.78 -8.55
C SER A 508 35.46 13.53 -10.06
N ASN A 509 35.48 12.28 -10.50
CA ASN A 509 35.58 11.87 -11.90
C ASN A 509 34.22 11.47 -12.49
N GLY A 510 33.14 11.57 -11.70
CA GLY A 510 31.78 11.21 -12.11
C GLY A 510 31.44 9.71 -11.98
N ASN A 511 32.32 8.88 -11.44
CA ASN A 511 32.01 7.47 -11.14
C ASN A 511 31.27 7.35 -9.80
N VAL A 512 30.68 6.19 -9.50
CA VAL A 512 30.08 5.95 -8.19
C VAL A 512 31.17 5.89 -7.10
N GLN A 513 30.99 6.64 -6.01
CA GLN A 513 31.96 6.69 -4.93
C GLN A 513 31.75 5.56 -3.91
N VAL A 514 32.43 4.43 -4.11
CA VAL A 514 32.19 3.21 -3.33
C VAL A 514 32.62 3.29 -1.85
N GLY A 515 33.57 4.15 -1.47
CA GLY A 515 34.04 4.27 -0.08
C GLY A 515 34.51 2.94 0.52
N SER A 516 34.13 2.67 1.77
CA SER A 516 34.38 1.41 2.49
C SER A 516 33.21 0.42 2.37
N SER A 517 32.33 0.59 1.38
CA SER A 517 31.12 -0.26 1.20
C SER A 517 31.43 -1.74 1.00
N GLY A 518 32.64 -2.09 0.56
CA GLY A 518 32.98 -3.43 0.09
C GLY A 518 32.71 -3.63 -1.41
N PHE A 519 32.08 -2.67 -2.08
CA PHE A 519 32.03 -2.63 -3.53
C PHE A 519 33.33 -2.10 -4.14
N SER A 520 33.60 -2.53 -5.37
CA SER A 520 34.51 -1.91 -6.31
C SER A 520 33.72 -1.31 -7.46
N THR A 521 34.34 -0.45 -8.28
CA THR A 521 33.72 0.06 -9.51
C THR A 521 33.27 -1.03 -10.48
N SER A 522 33.85 -2.23 -10.40
CA SER A 522 33.50 -3.40 -11.21
C SER A 522 32.49 -4.37 -10.57
N SER A 523 32.18 -4.21 -9.28
CA SER A 523 31.25 -5.09 -8.55
C SER A 523 30.00 -4.37 -8.04
N LEU A 524 29.84 -3.10 -8.40
CA LEU A 524 28.60 -2.38 -8.16
C LEU A 524 27.43 -3.07 -8.88
N PRO A 525 26.24 -3.08 -8.25
CA PRO A 525 25.05 -3.56 -8.92
C PRO A 525 24.62 -2.59 -10.03
N ASP A 526 23.67 -3.02 -10.86
CA ASP A 526 23.04 -2.16 -11.88
C ASP A 526 22.50 -0.86 -11.27
N SER A 527 22.48 0.23 -12.04
CA SER A 527 22.03 1.54 -11.56
C SER A 527 20.58 1.56 -11.08
N LYS A 528 19.74 0.59 -11.48
CA LYS A 528 18.37 0.47 -10.94
C LYS A 528 18.31 0.20 -9.44
N TYR A 529 19.42 -0.25 -8.83
CA TYR A 529 19.53 -0.62 -7.41
C TYR A 529 20.03 0.49 -6.50
N TYR A 530 20.37 1.68 -7.01
CA TYR A 530 20.82 2.78 -6.16
C TYR A 530 20.43 4.15 -6.71
N ASP A 531 20.23 5.11 -5.80
CA ASP A 531 20.07 6.52 -6.13
C ASP A 531 21.45 7.18 -6.18
N LEU A 532 21.77 7.83 -7.31
CA LEU A 532 23.05 8.48 -7.53
C LEU A 532 22.91 10.00 -7.41
N TYR A 533 23.80 10.60 -6.61
CA TYR A 533 23.83 12.04 -6.33
C TYR A 533 25.09 12.71 -6.87
N ASP A 534 25.05 14.00 -7.11
CA ASP A 534 26.22 14.75 -7.57
C ASP A 534 27.33 14.81 -6.51
N TYR A 535 28.58 14.99 -6.93
CA TYR A 535 29.73 14.98 -6.03
C TYR A 535 29.76 16.20 -5.10
N GLN A 536 30.11 15.96 -3.83
CA GLN A 536 30.51 16.99 -2.88
C GLN A 536 31.78 16.54 -2.15
N ALA A 537 32.78 17.42 -2.16
CA ALA A 537 34.07 17.15 -1.54
C ALA A 537 34.00 17.21 -0.01
N GLU A 538 33.46 18.29 0.53
CA GLU A 538 33.51 18.61 1.96
C GLU A 538 32.19 18.31 2.67
N ASP A 539 32.25 18.15 4.00
CA ASP A 539 31.07 18.03 4.86
C ASP A 539 30.39 19.40 5.04
N VAL A 540 29.61 19.79 4.04
CA VAL A 540 28.91 21.07 3.96
C VAL A 540 27.46 20.89 3.54
N VAL A 541 26.68 21.96 3.65
CA VAL A 541 25.33 22.03 3.12
C VAL A 541 25.33 21.81 1.60
N GLY A 542 24.47 20.91 1.12
CA GLY A 542 24.33 20.62 -0.31
C GLY A 542 23.04 19.89 -0.68
N TYR A 543 21.92 20.26 -0.05
CA TYR A 543 20.64 19.55 -0.16
C TYR A 543 20.02 19.57 -1.56
N THR A 544 20.38 20.51 -2.42
CA THR A 544 19.83 20.62 -3.78
C THR A 544 20.18 19.43 -4.68
N ARG A 545 21.20 18.65 -4.31
CA ARG A 545 21.66 17.45 -5.04
C ARG A 545 20.72 16.26 -4.91
N TYR A 546 19.87 16.25 -3.89
CA TYR A 546 18.92 15.16 -3.67
C TYR A 546 17.71 15.27 -4.58
N HIS A 547 16.99 14.16 -4.70
CA HIS A 547 15.89 14.03 -5.65
C HIS A 547 14.56 14.34 -4.99
N LEU A 548 13.60 14.83 -5.77
CA LEU A 548 12.20 14.87 -5.33
C LEU A 548 11.73 13.45 -5.05
N GLY A 549 11.14 13.23 -3.88
CA GLY A 549 10.59 11.95 -3.45
C GLY A 549 11.48 11.20 -2.47
N ASP A 550 12.76 11.56 -2.32
CA ASP A 550 13.63 10.86 -1.37
C ASP A 550 13.54 11.39 0.07
N ALA A 551 12.71 12.44 0.27
CA ALA A 551 12.40 13.04 1.56
C ALA A 551 13.63 13.55 2.32
N THR A 552 14.63 14.07 1.62
CA THR A 552 15.82 14.70 2.22
C THR A 552 15.79 16.22 2.08
N ARG A 553 15.41 16.74 0.91
CA ARG A 553 15.40 18.18 0.62
C ARG A 553 14.04 18.83 0.85
N GLU A 554 12.93 18.11 0.63
CA GLU A 554 11.60 18.69 0.77
C GLU A 554 11.24 19.00 2.22
N VAL A 555 11.79 18.25 3.19
CA VAL A 555 11.40 18.27 4.61
C VAL A 555 12.28 19.16 5.48
N LEU A 556 13.07 20.05 4.88
CA LEU A 556 14.01 20.88 5.62
C LEU A 556 13.32 22.10 6.25
N LYS A 557 13.73 22.42 7.48
CA LYS A 557 13.39 23.65 8.21
C LYS A 557 14.51 24.69 8.17
N ASN A 558 15.72 24.29 7.77
CA ASN A 558 16.85 25.18 7.59
C ASN A 558 17.80 24.62 6.51
N THR A 559 18.07 25.44 5.49
CA THR A 559 18.93 25.08 4.36
C THR A 559 20.33 25.70 4.44
N SER A 560 20.66 26.41 5.52
CA SER A 560 21.95 27.10 5.71
C SER A 560 22.91 26.35 6.64
N SER A 561 22.45 25.28 7.30
CA SER A 561 23.29 24.45 8.19
C SER A 561 22.82 23.00 8.20
N GLN A 562 23.73 22.10 8.60
CA GLN A 562 23.44 20.70 8.88
C GLN A 562 23.14 20.51 10.37
N GLY A 563 22.50 19.41 10.74
CA GLY A 563 22.12 19.12 12.12
C GLY A 563 20.66 18.71 12.24
N GLN A 564 19.97 19.20 13.27
CA GLN A 564 18.56 18.88 13.57
C GLN A 564 17.62 19.81 12.80
N ASN A 565 17.73 19.79 11.47
CA ASN A 565 17.07 20.76 10.59
C ASN A 565 16.04 20.12 9.65
N ALA A 566 15.78 18.82 9.72
CA ALA A 566 14.63 18.22 9.06
C ALA A 566 13.35 18.37 9.93
N TRP A 567 12.20 17.99 9.36
CA TRP A 567 10.93 17.89 10.10
C TRP A 567 11.10 17.13 11.41
N TRP A 568 10.33 17.52 12.43
CA TRP A 568 10.36 16.97 13.79
C TRP A 568 11.66 17.20 14.59
N GLY A 569 12.68 17.77 13.97
CA GLY A 569 14.00 17.94 14.61
C GLY A 569 14.98 16.84 14.23
N ASP A 570 14.59 16.01 13.26
CA ASP A 570 15.39 14.94 12.70
C ASP A 570 16.71 15.45 12.13
N TYR A 571 17.71 14.56 12.13
CA TYR A 571 19.00 14.82 11.50
C TYR A 571 18.89 15.06 9.98
N SER A 572 19.66 16.02 9.49
CA SER A 572 19.77 16.38 8.08
C SER A 572 21.25 16.58 7.68
N HIS A 573 21.99 15.49 7.53
CA HIS A 573 23.41 15.53 7.18
C HIS A 573 23.66 14.99 5.76
N ASN A 574 24.40 15.75 4.97
CA ASN A 574 24.65 15.49 3.56
C ASN A 574 25.80 14.50 3.36
N ILE A 575 25.64 13.57 2.42
CA ILE A 575 26.76 12.76 1.94
C ILE A 575 27.86 13.63 1.31
N TYR A 576 29.11 13.24 1.53
CA TYR A 576 30.30 13.93 1.01
C TYR A 576 31.45 12.93 0.83
N SER A 577 32.61 13.40 0.36
CA SER A 577 33.66 12.50 -0.14
C SER A 577 34.15 11.45 0.85
N SER A 578 34.25 11.75 2.15
CA SER A 578 34.70 10.74 3.12
C SER A 578 33.57 9.79 3.55
N ASN A 579 32.32 10.20 3.37
CA ASN A 579 31.12 9.48 3.77
C ASN A 579 30.07 9.50 2.65
N PRO A 580 30.28 8.78 1.54
CA PRO A 580 29.49 8.95 0.33
C PRO A 580 28.12 8.25 0.35
N TRP A 581 27.81 7.42 1.36
CA TRP A 581 26.56 6.63 1.42
C TRP A 581 25.55 7.20 2.42
N VAL A 582 24.28 7.12 2.08
CA VAL A 582 23.17 7.59 2.93
C VAL A 582 22.83 6.58 4.03
N ARG A 583 22.60 7.08 5.24
CA ARG A 583 21.95 6.38 6.36
C ARG A 583 20.63 7.06 6.71
N ARG A 584 19.66 6.29 7.20
CA ARG A 584 18.30 6.77 7.53
C ARG A 584 17.84 6.28 8.90
N GLY A 585 16.80 6.93 9.43
CA GLY A 585 16.00 6.45 10.57
C GLY A 585 16.52 6.86 11.95
N GLY A 586 17.84 6.95 12.12
CA GLY A 586 18.42 7.25 13.43
C GLY A 586 19.06 6.05 14.12
N TYR A 587 19.46 6.22 15.37
CA TYR A 587 19.94 5.13 16.23
C TYR A 587 19.33 5.25 17.62
N SER A 588 19.14 4.13 18.33
CA SER A 588 18.52 4.04 19.66
C SER A 588 18.93 5.06 20.76
N ASN A 589 19.99 5.86 20.56
CA ASN A 589 20.49 6.88 21.48
C ASN A 589 20.38 8.33 20.98
N ASP A 590 19.89 8.55 19.76
CA ASP A 590 19.87 9.88 19.15
C ASP A 590 18.64 10.69 19.61
N GLY A 591 17.57 10.03 20.05
CA GLY A 591 16.48 10.63 20.82
C GLY A 591 15.58 11.47 19.92
N SER A 592 15.49 12.79 20.15
CA SER A 592 14.67 13.70 19.32
C SER A 592 15.28 14.03 17.95
N ARG A 593 16.36 13.34 17.57
CA ARG A 593 17.10 13.55 16.31
C ARG A 593 16.85 12.43 15.31
N ASP A 594 16.19 11.38 15.78
CA ASP A 594 15.78 10.21 15.03
C ASP A 594 14.39 10.42 14.46
N GLY A 595 14.10 9.71 13.38
CA GLY A 595 12.80 9.77 12.78
C GLY A 595 12.81 9.32 11.33
N VAL A 596 11.61 9.22 10.77
CA VAL A 596 11.42 8.77 9.38
C VAL A 596 12.04 9.75 8.37
N PHE A 597 12.26 11.01 8.77
CA PHE A 597 12.91 12.05 7.97
C PHE A 597 14.38 12.25 8.33
N ALA A 598 14.92 11.51 9.31
CA ALA A 598 16.32 11.56 9.64
C ALA A 598 17.17 10.96 8.51
N PHE A 599 18.16 11.74 8.06
CA PHE A 599 19.18 11.28 7.13
C PHE A 599 20.57 11.74 7.55
N TYR A 600 21.52 10.83 7.33
CA TYR A 600 22.92 10.99 7.70
C TYR A 600 23.84 10.40 6.62
N HIS A 601 25.14 10.60 6.78
CA HIS A 601 26.15 10.13 5.84
C HIS A 601 27.09 9.09 6.49
N PHE A 602 27.60 8.15 5.71
CA PHE A 602 28.69 7.30 6.18
C PHE A 602 29.50 6.66 5.05
N ASN A 603 30.63 6.05 5.39
CA ASN A 603 31.55 5.44 4.43
C ASN A 603 31.12 4.07 3.83
N GLY A 604 29.97 3.50 4.23
CA GLY A 604 29.52 2.16 3.80
C GLY A 604 30.16 0.97 4.54
N GLY A 605 31.08 1.24 5.47
CA GLY A 605 31.83 0.22 6.21
C GLY A 605 31.04 -0.55 7.26
N THR A 606 31.76 -1.35 8.03
CA THR A 606 31.22 -2.25 9.05
C THR A 606 31.07 -1.58 10.42
N TRP A 607 29.87 -1.63 11.00
CA TRP A 607 29.56 -1.02 12.31
C TRP A 607 28.60 -1.86 13.12
N SER A 608 28.78 -1.86 14.45
CA SER A 608 27.96 -2.66 15.37
C SER A 608 26.52 -2.16 15.50
N ASN A 609 26.25 -0.92 15.11
CA ASN A 609 24.94 -0.27 15.24
C ASN A 609 24.31 0.12 13.90
N THR A 610 24.77 -0.48 12.79
CA THR A 610 24.23 -0.19 11.45
C THR A 610 23.69 -1.46 10.80
N SER A 611 22.44 -1.39 10.34
CA SER A 611 21.65 -2.45 9.69
C SER A 611 21.20 -1.99 8.29
N PHE A 612 20.22 -2.70 7.74
CA PHE A 612 19.57 -2.43 6.47
C PHE A 612 18.18 -3.09 6.45
N ARG A 613 17.45 -2.82 5.36
CA ARG A 613 16.15 -3.42 5.06
C ARG A 613 16.04 -3.80 3.60
N SER A 614 15.18 -4.78 3.35
CA SER A 614 14.90 -5.30 2.00
C SER A 614 13.55 -4.84 1.47
N VAL A 615 13.50 -4.68 0.16
CA VAL A 615 12.30 -4.52 -0.66
C VAL A 615 12.12 -5.75 -1.55
N LEU A 616 10.88 -6.13 -1.83
CA LEU A 616 10.47 -7.16 -2.77
C LEU A 616 9.48 -6.54 -3.78
N SER A 617 9.78 -6.68 -5.07
CA SER A 617 8.99 -6.11 -6.16
C SER A 617 8.88 -7.08 -7.34
N ALA A 618 8.23 -6.65 -8.41
CA ALA A 618 8.35 -7.31 -9.72
C ALA A 618 9.79 -7.14 -10.25
N ALA A 619 10.22 -8.08 -11.11
CA ALA A 619 11.57 -8.14 -11.67
C ALA A 619 11.90 -7.05 -12.71
#